data_AF-A0A7C4V0E5-F1
#
_entry.id   AF-A0A7C4V0E5-F1
#
_cell.length_a   1.000
_cell.length_b   1.000
_cell.length_c   1.000
_cell.angle_alpha   90.00
_cell.angle_beta   90.00
_cell.angle_gamma   90.00
#
_symmetry.space_group_name_H-M   'P 1'
#
loop_
_entity.id
_entity.type
_entity.pdbx_description
1 polymer ?
#
loop_
_entity_poly.entity_id
_entity_poly.type
_entity_poly.pdbx_seq_one_letter_code
_entity_poly.pdbx_strand_id
1 'polypeptide(L)'
;MFFRRRKPTWLQKILKEQEIKEAQAPPETETYLIEREMMLKGADVPRGNKIVKQYAVMVNGSVHIVTSGDRVSRQVYEALLEAKAIIPIPGVDVKPKNLSTETLKIEDDSVSGET
;
A
#
# COMPACT_ATOMS: atom_id res chain seq x y z
N MET A 1 18.25 -42.12 32.48
CA MET A 1 17.38 -40.99 32.91
C MET A 1 17.29 -39.97 31.79
N PHE A 2 16.15 -39.86 31.09
CA PHE A 2 15.93 -38.87 30.04
C PHE A 2 15.21 -37.64 30.64
N PHE A 3 15.96 -36.57 30.86
CA PHE A 3 15.41 -35.29 31.32
C PHE A 3 14.66 -34.61 30.16
N ARG A 4 13.33 -34.70 30.17
CA ARG A 4 12.48 -33.85 29.33
C ARG A 4 12.65 -32.41 29.82
N ARG A 5 13.54 -31.64 29.17
CA ARG A 5 13.71 -30.22 29.43
C ARG A 5 12.40 -29.50 29.07
N ARG A 6 11.64 -29.10 30.09
CA ARG A 6 10.48 -28.21 29.92
C ARG A 6 11.00 -26.90 29.31
N LYS A 7 10.43 -26.52 28.17
CA LYS A 7 10.75 -25.24 27.53
C LYS A 7 10.45 -24.11 28.53
N PRO A 8 11.37 -23.16 28.73
CA PRO A 8 11.14 -22.03 29.62
C PRO A 8 9.89 -21.24 29.24
N THR A 9 9.20 -20.69 30.24
CA THR A 9 7.97 -19.91 30.05
C THR A 9 8.19 -18.65 29.21
N TRP A 10 9.38 -18.06 29.26
CA TRP A 10 9.76 -16.90 28.43
C TRP A 10 9.82 -17.24 26.94
N LEU A 11 10.30 -18.44 26.58
CA LEU A 11 10.36 -18.94 25.21
C LEU A 11 8.96 -19.20 24.64
N GLN A 12 8.03 -19.69 25.46
CA GLN A 12 6.63 -19.88 25.04
C GLN A 12 5.95 -18.54 24.77
N LYS A 13 6.28 -17.49 25.53
CA LYS A 13 5.70 -16.15 25.36
C LYS A 13 6.16 -15.51 24.04
N ILE A 14 7.45 -15.62 23.71
CA ILE A 14 8.01 -15.13 22.44
C ILE A 14 7.41 -15.88 21.24
N LEU A 15 7.30 -17.21 21.32
CA LEU A 15 6.70 -18.01 20.25
C LEU A 15 5.23 -17.65 20.04
N LYS A 16 4.47 -17.43 21.13
CA LYS A 16 3.06 -17.01 21.07
C LYS A 16 2.90 -15.59 20.53
N GLU A 17 3.82 -14.67 20.84
CA GLU A 17 3.86 -13.32 20.25
C GLU A 17 4.23 -13.34 18.76
N GLN A 18 5.06 -14.28 18.31
CA GLN A 18 5.36 -14.50 16.89
C GLN A 18 4.16 -15.07 16.14
N GLU A 19 3.45 -16.05 16.72
CA GLU A 19 2.26 -16.67 16.13
C GLU A 19 1.11 -15.66 15.99
N ILE A 20 0.96 -14.72 16.95
CA ILE A 20 -0.01 -13.62 16.88
C ILE A 20 0.37 -12.58 15.82
N LYS A 21 1.67 -12.34 15.60
CA LYS A 21 2.15 -11.45 14.53
C LYS A 21 1.97 -12.06 13.14
N GLU A 22 2.21 -13.37 12.98
CA GLU A 22 1.97 -14.07 11.71
C GLU A 22 0.47 -14.17 11.38
N ALA A 23 -0.41 -14.34 12.38
CA ALA A 23 -1.86 -14.30 12.18
C ALA A 23 -2.42 -12.89 11.90
N GLN A 24 -1.62 -11.84 12.12
CA GLN A 24 -1.94 -10.44 11.80
C GLN A 24 -1.13 -9.90 10.63
N ALA A 25 -0.54 -10.76 9.80
CA ALA A 25 -0.12 -10.33 8.48
C ALA A 25 -1.38 -9.88 7.70
N PRO A 26 -1.48 -8.62 7.24
CA PRO A 26 -2.53 -8.26 6.30
C PRO A 26 -2.37 -9.17 5.07
N PRO A 27 -3.46 -9.63 4.44
CA PRO A 27 -3.36 -10.48 3.26
C PRO A 27 -2.52 -9.74 2.20
N GLU A 28 -1.26 -10.14 2.03
CA GLU A 28 -0.30 -9.51 1.11
C GLU A 28 -0.69 -9.67 -0.37
N THR A 29 -1.83 -10.30 -0.64
CA THR A 29 -2.38 -10.57 -1.97
C THR A 29 -3.79 -10.01 -2.15
N GLU A 30 -4.16 -8.94 -1.43
CA GLU A 30 -5.38 -8.21 -1.76
C GLU A 30 -5.21 -7.51 -3.11
N THR A 31 -5.95 -8.01 -4.11
CA THR A 31 -6.08 -7.37 -5.43
C THR A 31 -7.48 -6.79 -5.59
N TYR A 32 -7.56 -5.57 -6.10
CA TYR A 32 -8.83 -4.88 -6.33
C TYR A 32 -9.16 -4.88 -7.81
N LEU A 33 -10.38 -5.31 -8.16
CA LEU A 33 -10.88 -5.25 -9.53
C LEU A 33 -11.33 -3.81 -9.83
N ILE A 34 -10.84 -3.23 -10.90
CA ILE A 34 -11.23 -1.89 -11.34
C ILE A 34 -12.29 -2.02 -12.44
N GLU A 35 -13.55 -1.80 -12.10
CA GLU A 35 -14.64 -1.82 -13.08
C GLU A 35 -14.67 -0.52 -13.91
N ARG A 36 -15.30 -0.58 -15.09
CA ARG A 36 -15.35 0.56 -16.01
C ARG A 36 -16.11 1.75 -15.42
N GLU A 37 -17.17 1.44 -14.68
CA GLU A 37 -18.09 2.36 -14.02
C GLU A 37 -17.39 3.09 -12.87
N MET A 38 -16.40 2.44 -12.25
CA MET A 38 -15.58 3.07 -11.20
C MET A 38 -14.62 4.11 -11.77
N MET A 39 -14.15 3.96 -13.02
CA MET A 39 -13.14 4.85 -13.60
C MET A 39 -13.73 6.20 -14.05
N LEU A 40 -13.46 7.25 -13.28
CA LEU A 40 -13.85 8.63 -13.55
C LEU A 40 -12.93 9.32 -14.56
N LYS A 41 -11.64 8.96 -14.57
CA LYS A 41 -10.62 9.51 -15.48
C LYS A 41 -10.03 8.41 -16.36
N GLY A 42 -9.46 8.82 -17.49
CA GLY A 42 -8.80 7.93 -18.45
C GLY A 42 -9.25 8.17 -19.88
N ALA A 43 -8.52 7.58 -20.82
CA ALA A 43 -8.85 7.58 -22.23
C ALA A 43 -9.56 6.27 -22.61
N ASP A 44 -10.55 6.35 -23.49
CA ASP A 44 -11.14 5.17 -24.10
C ASP A 44 -10.21 4.66 -25.22
N VAL A 45 -9.76 3.41 -25.08
CA VAL A 45 -8.80 2.77 -25.98
C VAL A 45 -9.43 1.50 -26.58
N PRO A 46 -9.38 1.31 -27.90
CA PRO A 46 -9.84 0.08 -28.52
C PRO A 46 -8.89 -1.07 -28.17
N ARG A 47 -9.43 -2.16 -27.62
CA ARG A 47 -8.71 -3.40 -27.28
C ARG A 47 -9.45 -4.59 -27.86
N GLY A 48 -9.04 -4.99 -29.05
CA GLY A 48 -9.74 -6.02 -29.83
C GLY A 48 -11.14 -5.55 -30.21
N ASN A 49 -12.16 -6.30 -29.81
CA ASN A 49 -13.56 -5.99 -30.11
C ASN A 49 -14.28 -5.20 -29.00
N LYS A 50 -13.54 -4.60 -28.07
CA LYS A 50 -14.09 -3.85 -26.92
C LYS A 50 -13.36 -2.52 -26.75
N ILE A 51 -14.06 -1.53 -26.23
CA ILE A 51 -13.46 -0.26 -25.79
C ILE A 51 -13.23 -0.36 -24.28
N VAL A 52 -11.98 -0.20 -23.85
CA VAL A 52 -11.59 -0.19 -22.44
C VAL A 52 -11.17 1.21 -22.03
N LYS A 53 -11.44 1.60 -20.79
CA LYS A 53 -10.93 2.86 -20.25
C LYS A 53 -9.54 2.61 -19.66
N GLN A 54 -8.57 3.46 -19.98
CA GLN A 54 -7.17 3.31 -19.58
C GLN A 54 -6.69 4.57 -18.86
N TYR A 55 -5.95 4.39 -17.76
CA TYR A 55 -5.33 5.47 -17.01
C TYR A 55 -3.92 5.07 -16.55
N ALA A 56 -2.95 5.98 -16.71
CA ALA A 56 -1.59 5.78 -16.21
C ALA A 56 -1.41 6.50 -14.88
N VAL A 57 -0.90 5.78 -13.88
CA VAL A 57 -0.62 6.30 -12.54
C VAL A 57 0.83 6.00 -12.16
N MET A 58 1.49 6.94 -11.48
CA MET A 58 2.85 6.76 -10.99
C MET A 58 2.81 6.25 -9.55
N VAL A 59 3.48 5.14 -9.28
CA VAL A 59 3.57 4.52 -7.95
C VAL A 59 5.02 4.16 -7.69
N ASN A 60 5.61 4.65 -6.60
CA ASN A 60 7.00 4.38 -6.24
C ASN A 60 8.01 4.59 -7.39
N GLY A 61 7.83 5.66 -8.17
CA GLY A 61 8.68 5.99 -9.33
C GLY A 61 8.46 5.13 -10.58
N SER A 62 7.53 4.18 -10.56
CA SER A 62 7.15 3.35 -11.71
C SER A 62 5.80 3.77 -12.27
N VAL A 63 5.66 3.77 -13.60
CA VAL A 63 4.39 4.07 -14.28
C VAL A 63 3.60 2.78 -14.46
N HIS A 64 2.39 2.75 -13.90
CA HIS A 64 1.45 1.65 -14.04
C HIS A 64 0.30 2.07 -14.96
N ILE A 65 0.11 1.32 -16.04
CA ILE A 65 -1.02 1.50 -16.95
C ILE A 65 -2.14 0.57 -16.48
N VAL A 66 -3.24 1.16 -16.00
CA VAL A 66 -4.41 0.44 -15.49
C VAL A 66 -5.55 0.54 -16.50
N THR A 67 -6.14 -0.59 -16.86
CA THR A 67 -7.33 -0.66 -17.73
C THR A 67 -8.57 -1.14 -16.97
N SER A 68 -9.74 -0.72 -17.43
CA SER A 68 -11.01 -1.22 -16.92
C SER A 68 -11.10 -2.74 -17.10
N GLY A 69 -11.31 -3.46 -15.99
CA GLY A 69 -11.30 -4.92 -15.90
C GLY A 69 -10.02 -5.52 -15.30
N ASP A 70 -8.99 -4.70 -15.03
CA ASP A 70 -7.75 -5.19 -14.42
C ASP A 70 -7.88 -5.38 -12.90
N ARG A 71 -7.14 -6.36 -12.39
CA ARG A 71 -6.87 -6.52 -10.96
C ARG A 71 -5.58 -5.81 -10.60
N VAL A 72 -5.65 -4.85 -9.69
CA VAL A 72 -4.51 -4.05 -9.27
C VAL A 72 -4.14 -4.34 -7.82
N SER A 73 -2.86 -4.13 -7.48
CA SER A 73 -2.41 -4.22 -6.10
C SER A 73 -2.98 -3.06 -5.27
N ARG A 74 -2.94 -3.23 -3.95
CA ARG A 74 -3.31 -2.16 -3.02
C ARG A 74 -2.64 -0.83 -3.34
N GLN A 75 -1.31 -0.80 -3.51
CA GLN A 75 -0.56 0.44 -3.76
C GLN A 75 -1.07 1.20 -4.99
N VAL A 76 -1.39 0.47 -6.07
CA VAL A 76 -1.93 1.07 -7.30
C VAL A 76 -3.35 1.56 -7.07
N TYR A 77 -4.18 0.80 -6.34
CA TYR A 77 -5.53 1.22 -5.98
C TYR A 77 -5.54 2.51 -5.14
N GLU A 78 -4.67 2.60 -4.13
CA GLU A 78 -4.53 3.79 -3.29
C GLU A 78 -4.13 5.01 -4.14
N ALA A 79 -3.16 4.85 -5.05
CA ALA A 79 -2.73 5.93 -5.94
C ALA A 79 -3.84 6.38 -6.91
N LEU A 80 -4.68 5.45 -7.40
CA LEU A 80 -5.83 5.80 -8.24
C LEU A 80 -6.89 6.60 -7.46
N LEU A 81 -7.10 6.28 -6.18
CA LEU A 81 -7.99 7.04 -5.30
C LEU A 81 -7.45 8.44 -5.02
N GLU A 82 -6.16 8.54 -4.72
CA GLU A 82 -5.47 9.82 -4.49
C GLU A 82 -5.53 10.72 -5.73
N ALA A 83 -5.33 10.15 -6.92
CA ALA A 83 -5.49 10.84 -8.19
C ALA A 83 -6.95 11.22 -8.52
N LYS A 84 -7.93 10.80 -7.70
CA LYS A 84 -9.37 10.89 -7.96
C LYS A 84 -9.72 10.35 -9.35
N ALA A 85 -9.05 9.27 -9.75
CA ALA A 85 -9.25 8.62 -11.03
C ALA A 85 -10.36 7.57 -10.98
N ILE A 86 -10.66 7.04 -9.79
CA ILE A 86 -11.69 6.03 -9.57
C ILE A 86 -12.60 6.36 -8.37
N ILE A 87 -13.79 5.76 -8.36
CA ILE A 87 -14.70 5.71 -7.21
C ILE A 87 -14.25 4.60 -6.26
N PRO A 88 -14.18 4.84 -4.93
CA PRO A 88 -13.84 3.81 -3.96
C PRO A 88 -14.89 2.71 -3.89
N ILE A 89 -14.43 1.46 -3.77
CA ILE A 89 -15.27 0.30 -3.48
C ILE A 89 -15.88 0.47 -2.09
N PRO A 90 -17.22 0.37 -1.93
CA PRO A 90 -17.86 0.50 -0.63
C PRO A 90 -17.36 -0.58 0.34
N GLY A 91 -16.98 -0.17 1.55
CA GLY A 91 -16.47 -1.07 2.59
C GLY A 91 -14.95 -1.27 2.59
N VAL A 92 -14.21 -0.71 1.64
CA VAL A 92 -12.74 -0.70 1.66
C VAL A 92 -12.24 0.58 2.34
N ASP A 93 -11.81 0.47 3.60
CA ASP A 93 -11.21 1.59 4.34
C ASP A 93 -9.74 1.74 3.93
N VAL A 94 -9.51 2.61 2.94
CA VAL A 94 -8.16 3.04 2.57
C VAL A 94 -7.82 4.29 3.34
N LYS A 95 -7.13 4.14 4.49
CA LYS A 95 -6.49 5.30 5.12
C LYS A 95 -5.34 5.78 4.23
N PRO A 96 -5.31 7.07 3.83
CA PRO A 96 -4.16 7.62 3.15
C PRO A 96 -2.95 7.46 4.07
N LYS A 97 -1.88 6.83 3.57
CA LYS A 97 -0.57 6.93 4.22
C LYS A 97 -0.17 8.39 4.09
N ASN A 98 -0.39 9.15 5.16
CA ASN A 98 0.17 10.49 5.29
C ASN A 98 1.66 10.39 4.91
N LEU A 99 2.03 11.13 3.85
CA LEU A 99 3.41 11.42 3.51
C LEU A 99 4.13 11.70 4.81
N SER A 100 5.13 10.89 5.14
CA SER A 100 6.05 11.20 6.21
C SER A 100 6.56 12.60 5.96
N THR A 101 6.12 13.53 6.80
CA THR A 101 6.74 14.83 6.97
C THR A 101 8.16 14.54 7.46
N GLU A 102 9.06 14.23 6.52
CA GLU A 102 10.48 14.43 6.73
C GLU A 102 10.68 15.93 6.82
N THR A 103 10.36 16.47 8.00
CA THR A 103 10.88 17.73 8.46
C THR A 103 12.40 17.52 8.50
N LEU A 104 13.06 17.83 7.39
CA LEU A 104 14.48 18.09 7.34
C LEU A 104 14.74 19.21 8.35
N LYS A 105 15.13 18.81 9.57
CA LYS A 105 15.75 19.72 10.53
C LYS A 105 17.09 20.09 9.92
N ILE A 106 17.11 21.22 9.22
CA ILE A 106 18.34 21.93 8.93
C ILE A 106 18.77 22.48 10.29
N GLU A 107 19.66 21.73 10.96
CA GLU A 107 20.42 22.25 12.08
C GLU A 107 21.42 23.24 11.48
N ASP A 108 21.03 24.52 11.43
CA ASP A 108 21.95 25.61 11.17
C ASP A 108 22.88 25.71 12.38
N ASP A 109 24.07 25.13 12.24
CA ASP A 109 25.16 25.25 13.18
C ASP A 109 25.49 26.74 13.41
N SER A 110 25.47 27.11 14.68
CA SER A 110 25.77 28.45 15.17
C SER A 110 27.22 28.82 14.84
N VAL A 111 27.42 29.82 13.97
CA VAL A 111 28.67 30.59 13.95
C VAL A 111 28.45 31.86 14.76
N SER A 112 28.74 31.73 16.06
CA SER A 112 29.08 32.86 16.91
C SER A 112 30.45 33.40 16.47
N GLY A 113 30.45 34.46 15.67
CA GLY A 113 31.63 35.28 15.43
C GLY A 113 31.51 36.58 16.22
N GLU A 114 32.04 36.61 17.43
CA GLU A 114 32.48 37.84 18.09
C GLU A 114 33.64 38.44 17.26
N THR A 115 33.52 39.72 16.89
CA THR A 115 34.49 40.81 17.10
C THR A 115 34.06 42.05 16.33
#